data_AF-A0A6N4T0S2-F1
#
_entry.id   AF-A0A6N4T0S2-F1
#
_cell.length_a   1.000
_cell.length_b   1.000
_cell.length_c   1.000
_cell.angle_alpha   90.00
_cell.angle_beta   90.00
_cell.angle_gamma   90.00
#
_symmetry.space_group_name_H-M   'P 1'
#
loop_
_entity.id
_entity.type
_entity.pdbx_description
1 polymer ?
#
loop_
_entity_poly.entity_id
_entity_poly.type
_entity_poly.pdbx_seq_one_letter_code
_entity_poly.pdbx_strand_id
1 'polypeptide(L)'
;MEDGGAMFDSRVIVEYIDTLTPVGKLIPSQGRERVEVKCWEALADGIMDAAILVRLEKTLRPAEQQSQEWIDRQMSKVHAGLKSMSSGLGDTAFCTGNHLTLADISVACALGWLSFRFPEIDWRGDYPNLAKLFDKLSERASFKDTLPQ
;
A
#
# COMPACT_ATOMS: atom_id res chain seq x y z
N MET A 1 -17.75 -10.29 -13.68
CA MET A 1 -17.87 -11.24 -14.81
C MET A 1 -19.31 -11.22 -15.26
N GLU A 2 -19.56 -11.27 -16.57
CA GLU A 2 -20.93 -11.20 -17.12
C GLU A 2 -21.78 -12.43 -16.74
N ASP A 3 -21.15 -13.51 -16.28
CA ASP A 3 -21.76 -14.75 -15.81
C ASP A 3 -22.23 -14.72 -14.33
N GLY A 4 -22.05 -13.59 -13.63
CA GLY A 4 -22.39 -13.48 -12.20
C GLY A 4 -21.29 -14.00 -11.24
N GLY A 5 -20.11 -14.36 -11.76
CA GLY A 5 -18.96 -14.75 -10.94
C GLY A 5 -18.40 -13.59 -10.11
N ALA A 6 -18.10 -13.88 -8.83
CA ALA A 6 -17.46 -12.95 -7.90
C ALA A 6 -15.93 -13.12 -7.91
N MET A 7 -15.20 -12.01 -7.81
CA MET A 7 -13.74 -11.99 -7.76
C MET A 7 -13.28 -11.24 -6.52
N PHE A 8 -12.33 -11.83 -5.80
CA PHE A 8 -11.71 -11.32 -4.60
C PHE A 8 -10.34 -12.00 -4.45
N ASP A 9 -9.38 -11.43 -3.73
CA ASP A 9 -9.35 -10.13 -3.06
C ASP A 9 -8.87 -8.99 -3.98
N SER A 10 -8.36 -7.89 -3.42
CA SER A 10 -7.79 -6.76 -4.19
C SER A 10 -6.70 -7.20 -5.17
N ARG A 11 -5.83 -8.15 -4.79
CA ARG A 11 -4.72 -8.61 -5.62
C ARG A 11 -5.20 -9.37 -6.85
N VAL A 12 -6.22 -10.20 -6.66
CA VAL A 12 -6.84 -10.96 -7.75
C VAL A 12 -7.56 -10.02 -8.71
N ILE A 13 -8.33 -9.07 -8.17
CA ILE A 13 -9.07 -8.09 -8.97
C ILE A 13 -8.12 -7.23 -9.80
N VAL A 14 -7.07 -6.66 -9.21
CA VAL A 14 -6.15 -5.77 -9.94
C VAL A 14 -5.35 -6.52 -10.98
N GLU A 15 -4.94 -7.75 -10.70
CA GLU A 15 -4.22 -8.59 -11.65
C GLU A 15 -5.09 -8.94 -12.85
N TYR A 16 -6.38 -9.24 -12.64
CA TYR A 16 -7.32 -9.46 -13.73
C TYR A 16 -7.54 -8.17 -14.55
N ILE A 17 -7.78 -7.04 -13.88
CA ILE A 17 -8.02 -5.75 -14.57
C ILE A 17 -6.82 -5.35 -15.45
N ASP A 18 -5.59 -5.59 -15.00
CA ASP A 18 -4.38 -5.29 -15.79
C ASP A 18 -4.30 -6.13 -17.09
N THR A 19 -5.04 -7.24 -17.20
CA THR A 19 -5.15 -8.03 -18.43
C THR A 19 -6.21 -7.52 -19.41
N LEU A 20 -7.16 -6.70 -18.95
CA LEU A 20 -8.31 -6.27 -19.77
C LEU A 20 -8.00 -5.08 -20.69
N THR A 21 -6.91 -4.37 -20.44
CA THR A 21 -6.51 -3.20 -21.22
C THR A 21 -5.07 -3.31 -21.71
N PRO A 22 -4.78 -2.96 -22.96
CA PRO A 22 -3.39 -2.86 -23.42
C PRO A 22 -2.71 -1.57 -22.93
N VAL A 23 -3.46 -0.64 -22.33
CA VAL A 23 -2.98 0.68 -21.90
C VAL A 23 -2.52 0.63 -20.46
N GLY A 24 -1.28 1.08 -20.21
CA GLY A 24 -0.78 1.32 -18.86
C GLY A 24 -0.52 0.04 -18.06
N LYS A 25 0.25 -0.89 -18.64
CA LYS A 25 0.60 -2.16 -18.03
C LYS A 25 1.28 -1.97 -16.67
N LEU A 26 0.56 -2.29 -15.59
CA LEU A 26 0.98 -2.07 -14.22
C LEU A 26 1.78 -3.25 -13.66
N ILE A 27 1.58 -4.45 -14.19
CA ILE A 27 2.27 -5.66 -13.74
C ILE A 27 3.05 -6.28 -14.90
N PRO A 28 4.39 -6.43 -14.77
CA PRO A 28 5.17 -7.16 -15.76
C PRO A 28 4.66 -8.59 -15.93
N SER A 29 4.68 -9.10 -17.16
CA SER A 29 4.07 -10.41 -17.49
C SER A 29 4.84 -11.58 -16.90
N GLN A 30 6.16 -11.49 -16.79
CA GLN A 30 7.03 -12.59 -16.37
C GLN A 30 8.38 -12.09 -15.86
N GLY A 31 9.14 -13.00 -15.26
CA GLY A 31 10.51 -12.74 -14.85
C GLY A 31 10.64 -11.93 -13.56
N ARG A 32 11.85 -11.42 -13.34
CA ARG A 32 12.24 -10.80 -12.07
C ARG A 32 11.44 -9.54 -11.74
N GLU A 33 11.18 -8.69 -12.72
CA GLU A 33 10.43 -7.44 -12.53
C GLU A 33 9.00 -7.71 -12.02
N ARG A 34 8.37 -8.79 -12.50
CA ARG A 34 7.05 -9.22 -12.00
C ARG A 34 7.11 -9.56 -10.52
N VAL A 35 8.10 -10.34 -10.11
CA VAL A 35 8.28 -10.76 -8.71
C VAL A 35 8.54 -9.53 -7.84
N GLU A 36 9.36 -8.59 -8.31
CA GLU A 36 9.63 -7.35 -7.59
C GLU A 36 8.34 -6.53 -7.37
N VAL A 37 7.51 -6.35 -8.41
CA VAL A 37 6.20 -5.68 -8.27
C VAL A 37 5.30 -6.39 -7.25
N LYS A 38 5.18 -7.72 -7.32
CA LYS A 38 4.33 -8.48 -6.39
C LYS A 38 4.87 -8.47 -4.96
N CYS A 39 6.20 -8.42 -4.77
CA CYS A 39 6.80 -8.24 -3.45
C CYS A 39 6.49 -6.87 -2.85
N TRP A 40 6.52 -5.81 -3.66
CA TRP A 40 6.10 -4.47 -3.22
C TRP A 40 4.62 -4.40 -2.85
N GLU A 41 3.75 -4.98 -3.68
CA GLU A 41 2.32 -5.10 -3.39
C GLU A 41 2.10 -5.83 -2.04
N ALA A 42 2.76 -6.97 -1.84
CA ALA A 42 2.65 -7.74 -0.61
C ALA A 42 3.19 -6.98 0.62
N LEU A 43 4.25 -6.19 0.46
CA LEU A 43 4.78 -5.34 1.52
C LEU A 43 3.79 -4.25 1.91
N ALA A 44 3.20 -3.56 0.94
CA ALA A 44 2.20 -2.52 1.18
C ALA A 44 0.94 -3.05 1.85
N ASP A 45 0.42 -4.16 1.36
CA ASP A 45 -0.73 -4.81 1.97
C ASP A 45 -0.41 -5.30 3.38
N GLY A 46 0.77 -5.88 3.63
CA GLY A 46 1.15 -6.33 4.97
C GLY A 46 1.27 -5.19 6.00
N ILE A 47 1.65 -3.99 5.55
CA ILE A 47 1.59 -2.77 6.38
C ILE A 47 0.14 -2.39 6.67
N MET A 48 -0.72 -2.36 5.65
CA MET A 48 -2.14 -2.05 5.82
C MET A 48 -2.84 -3.07 6.72
N ASP A 49 -2.59 -4.37 6.56
CA ASP A 49 -3.14 -5.43 7.40
C ASP A 49 -2.82 -5.21 8.88
N ALA A 50 -1.55 -4.94 9.20
CA ALA A 50 -1.13 -4.67 10.57
C ALA A 50 -1.81 -3.41 11.13
N ALA A 51 -1.88 -2.34 10.36
CA ALA A 51 -2.49 -1.09 10.79
C ALA A 51 -4.02 -1.19 10.90
N ILE A 52 -4.68 -1.98 10.04
CA ILE A 52 -6.10 -2.33 10.14
C ILE A 52 -6.35 -3.11 11.43
N LEU A 53 -5.50 -4.08 11.79
CA LEU A 53 -5.64 -4.81 13.04
C LEU A 53 -5.56 -3.90 14.27
N VAL A 54 -4.65 -2.92 14.28
CA VAL A 54 -4.60 -1.89 15.34
C VAL A 54 -5.88 -1.07 15.38
N ARG A 55 -6.38 -0.65 14.22
CA ARG A 55 -7.62 0.11 14.13
C ARG A 55 -8.81 -0.68 14.67
N LEU A 56 -8.97 -1.93 14.25
CA LEU A 56 -10.05 -2.80 14.70
C LEU A 56 -9.98 -3.05 16.21
N GLU A 57 -8.78 -3.24 16.76
CA GLU A 57 -8.55 -3.36 18.20
C GLU A 57 -9.08 -2.11 18.93
N LYS A 58 -8.74 -0.91 18.45
CA LYS A 58 -9.16 0.37 19.06
C LYS A 58 -10.64 0.67 18.88
N THR A 59 -11.27 0.29 17.76
CA THR A 59 -12.64 0.71 17.42
C THR A 59 -13.71 -0.33 17.72
N LEU A 60 -13.39 -1.62 17.71
CA LEU A 60 -14.37 -2.69 17.89
C LEU A 60 -14.31 -3.33 19.28
N ARG A 61 -13.19 -3.21 20.00
CA ARG A 61 -13.07 -3.75 21.36
C ARG A 61 -13.26 -2.66 22.41
N PRO A 62 -14.03 -2.93 23.48
CA PRO A 62 -14.03 -2.09 24.68
C PRO A 62 -12.61 -1.91 25.21
N ALA A 63 -12.31 -0.75 25.81
CA ALA A 63 -10.97 -0.42 26.30
C ALA A 63 -10.37 -1.52 27.20
N GLU A 64 -11.20 -2.12 28.06
CA GLU A 64 -10.82 -3.19 28.99
C GLU A 64 -10.36 -4.48 28.30
N GLN A 65 -10.70 -4.66 27.01
CA GLN A 65 -10.42 -5.85 26.20
C GLN A 65 -9.34 -5.60 25.14
N GLN A 66 -8.80 -4.38 25.08
CA GLN A 66 -7.73 -4.04 24.14
C GLN A 66 -6.39 -4.55 24.68
N SER A 67 -5.64 -5.27 23.85
CA SER A 67 -4.29 -5.73 24.20
C SER A 67 -3.25 -4.72 23.71
N GLN A 68 -2.60 -4.02 24.65
CA GLN A 68 -1.51 -3.10 24.31
C GLN A 68 -0.33 -3.84 23.65
N GLU A 69 0.02 -5.03 24.14
CA GLU A 69 1.09 -5.85 23.54
C GLU A 69 0.78 -6.23 22.08
N TRP A 70 -0.49 -6.49 21.76
CA TRP A 70 -0.91 -6.73 20.38
C TRP A 70 -0.79 -5.48 19.52
N ILE A 71 -1.27 -4.34 20.02
CA ILE A 71 -1.15 -3.05 19.33
C ILE A 71 0.31 -2.74 19.03
N ASP A 72 1.19 -2.84 20.02
CA ASP A 72 2.63 -2.57 19.89
C ASP A 72 3.27 -3.52 18.87
N ARG A 73 2.90 -4.80 18.89
CA ARG A 73 3.38 -5.78 17.92
C ARG A 73 2.97 -5.40 16.50
N GLN A 74 1.72 -5.00 16.26
CA GLN A 74 1.29 -4.61 14.92
C GLN A 74 1.92 -3.30 14.48
N MET A 75 2.02 -2.31 15.36
CA MET A 75 2.72 -1.05 15.09
C MET A 75 4.19 -1.27 14.74
N SER A 76 4.87 -2.22 15.40
CA SER A 76 6.25 -2.57 15.04
C SER A 76 6.38 -3.07 13.60
N LYS A 77 5.37 -3.78 13.08
CA LYS A 77 5.34 -4.24 11.67
C LYS A 77 5.10 -3.07 10.72
N VAL A 78 4.23 -2.13 11.07
CA VAL A 78 4.00 -0.90 10.29
C VAL A 78 5.31 -0.13 10.16
N HIS A 79 6.00 0.15 11.27
CA HIS A 79 7.26 0.88 11.25
C HIS A 79 8.38 0.13 10.51
N ALA A 80 8.52 -1.19 10.72
CA ALA A 80 9.49 -2.00 9.99
C ALA A 80 9.20 -2.05 8.48
N GLY A 81 7.92 -2.11 8.10
CA GLY A 81 7.48 -2.07 6.71
C GLY A 81 7.78 -0.72 6.06
N LEU A 82 7.48 0.40 6.71
CA LEU A 82 7.80 1.74 6.22
C LEU A 82 9.30 1.92 6.01
N LYS A 83 10.12 1.48 6.97
CA LYS A 83 11.58 1.47 6.82
C LYS A 83 12.04 0.64 5.62
N SER A 84 11.43 -0.52 5.41
CA SER A 84 11.74 -1.40 4.28
C SER A 84 11.33 -0.79 2.95
N MET A 85 10.18 -0.13 2.88
CA MET A 85 9.74 0.64 1.71
C MET A 85 10.71 1.77 1.40
N SER A 86 11.06 2.58 2.40
CA SER A 86 12.01 3.67 2.21
C SER A 86 13.37 3.16 1.71
N SER A 87 13.86 2.08 2.29
CA SER A 87 15.16 1.48 1.90
C SER A 87 15.10 0.88 0.50
N GLY A 88 14.00 0.22 0.15
CA GLY A 88 13.79 -0.39 -1.17
C GLY A 88 13.61 0.63 -2.29
N LEU A 89 12.96 1.77 -2.00
CA LEU A 89 12.82 2.86 -2.96
C LEU A 89 14.17 3.57 -3.18
N GLY A 90 14.94 3.80 -2.11
CA GLY A 90 16.19 4.55 -2.19
C GLY A 90 15.98 5.90 -2.86
N ASP A 91 16.75 6.18 -3.92
CA ASP A 91 16.69 7.42 -4.70
C ASP A 91 15.92 7.27 -6.03
N THR A 92 15.25 6.13 -6.27
CA THR A 92 14.54 5.90 -7.54
C THR A 92 13.22 6.68 -7.61
N ALA A 93 12.76 6.97 -8.83
CA ALA A 93 11.54 7.72 -9.07
C ALA A 93 10.24 6.88 -9.00
N PHE A 94 10.40 5.56 -8.98
CA PHE A 94 9.37 4.52 -8.93
C PHE A 94 9.92 3.33 -8.13
N CYS A 95 9.03 2.54 -7.51
CA CYS A 95 9.39 1.38 -6.68
C CYS A 95 10.18 0.29 -7.44
N THR A 96 9.95 0.16 -8.75
CA THR A 96 10.73 -0.70 -9.64
C THR A 96 10.67 -0.17 -11.07
N GLY A 97 11.67 -0.52 -11.88
CA GLY A 97 11.77 -0.08 -13.27
C GLY A 97 11.87 1.44 -13.43
N ASN A 98 11.33 1.94 -14.54
CA ASN A 98 11.39 3.36 -14.92
C ASN A 98 10.00 3.98 -15.19
N HIS A 99 8.93 3.27 -14.86
CA HIS A 99 7.55 3.70 -15.07
C HIS A 99 6.66 3.30 -13.89
N LEU A 100 5.47 3.88 -13.84
CA LEU A 100 4.45 3.52 -12.84
C LEU A 100 4.09 2.03 -12.97
N THR A 101 4.04 1.34 -11.84
CA THR A 101 3.59 -0.05 -11.71
C THR A 101 2.58 -0.19 -10.58
N LEU A 102 2.04 -1.39 -10.38
CA LEU A 102 1.22 -1.70 -9.22
C LEU A 102 1.96 -1.47 -7.90
N ALA A 103 3.29 -1.64 -7.87
CA ALA A 103 4.10 -1.40 -6.67
C ALA A 103 3.92 0.03 -6.14
N ASP A 104 4.02 1.03 -7.02
CA ASP A 104 3.87 2.44 -6.68
C ASP A 104 2.46 2.75 -6.17
N ILE A 105 1.45 2.16 -6.83
CA ILE A 105 0.05 2.35 -6.47
C ILE A 105 -0.21 1.77 -5.07
N SER A 106 0.22 0.54 -4.81
CA SER A 106 0.05 -0.10 -3.51
C SER A 106 0.76 0.68 -2.39
N VAL A 107 2.00 1.14 -2.63
CA VAL A 107 2.73 1.98 -1.66
C VAL A 107 1.98 3.28 -1.37
N ALA A 108 1.53 4.01 -2.38
CA ALA A 108 0.82 5.25 -2.18
C ALA A 108 -0.53 5.05 -1.47
N CYS A 109 -1.28 3.99 -1.78
CA CYS A 109 -2.49 3.63 -1.06
C CYS A 109 -2.22 3.35 0.42
N ALA A 110 -1.16 2.60 0.74
CA ALA A 110 -0.78 2.32 2.13
C ALA A 110 -0.41 3.61 2.89
N LEU A 111 0.42 4.47 2.30
CA LEU A 111 0.84 5.74 2.91
C LEU A 111 -0.33 6.73 3.09
N GLY A 112 -1.21 6.82 2.09
CA GLY A 112 -2.42 7.65 2.16
C GLY A 112 -3.38 7.16 3.24
N TRP A 113 -3.57 5.84 3.34
CA TRP A 113 -4.42 5.25 4.36
C TRP A 113 -3.86 5.44 5.78
N LEU A 114 -2.54 5.31 5.96
CA LEU A 114 -1.87 5.63 7.24
C LEU A 114 -2.07 7.10 7.61
N SER A 115 -1.89 8.03 6.65
CA SER A 115 -2.12 9.46 6.90
C SER A 115 -3.57 9.75 7.32
N PHE A 116 -4.53 9.00 6.77
CA PHE A 116 -5.95 9.15 7.09
C PHE A 116 -6.35 8.54 8.43
N ARG A 117 -5.81 7.38 8.79
CA ARG A 117 -6.25 6.61 9.98
C ARG A 117 -5.32 6.74 11.19
N PHE A 118 -4.07 7.13 10.96
CA PHE A 118 -3.00 7.23 11.95
C PHE A 118 -2.19 8.51 11.74
N PRO A 119 -2.80 9.71 11.86
CA PRO A 119 -2.10 10.98 11.67
C PRO A 119 -0.96 11.21 12.67
N GLU A 120 -0.90 10.44 13.76
CA GLU A 120 0.21 10.43 14.71
C GLU A 120 1.52 9.82 14.17
N ILE A 121 1.47 9.08 13.05
CA ILE A 121 2.66 8.51 12.41
C ILE A 121 3.22 9.53 11.42
N ASP A 122 4.30 10.22 11.79
CA ASP A 122 5.00 11.18 10.91
C ASP A 122 5.93 10.47 9.89
N TRP A 123 5.36 9.59 9.08
CA TRP A 123 6.13 8.89 8.04
C TRP A 123 6.70 9.83 6.98
N ARG A 124 6.10 11.02 6.81
CA ARG A 124 6.59 12.03 5.85
C ARG A 124 7.90 12.65 6.32
N GLY A 125 8.00 12.97 7.62
CA GLY A 125 9.24 13.42 8.25
C GLY A 125 10.31 12.34 8.29
N ASP A 126 9.93 11.12 8.69
CA ASP A 126 10.85 9.99 8.84
C ASP A 126 11.41 9.48 7.50
N TYR A 127 10.60 9.53 6.43
CA TYR A 127 10.94 8.98 5.11
C TYR A 127 10.65 9.98 3.97
N PRO A 128 11.51 11.01 3.78
CA PRO A 128 11.28 12.05 2.78
C PRO A 128 11.20 11.54 1.32
N ASN A 129 11.86 10.43 1.00
CA ASN A 129 11.78 9.80 -0.32
C ASN A 129 10.39 9.19 -0.59
N LEU A 130 9.77 8.58 0.42
CA LEU A 130 8.38 8.12 0.35
C LEU A 130 7.42 9.31 0.23
N ALA A 131 7.65 10.40 0.96
CA ALA A 131 6.86 11.63 0.84
C ALA A 131 6.90 12.18 -0.59
N LYS A 132 8.10 12.25 -1.19
CA LYS A 132 8.28 12.68 -2.58
C LYS A 132 7.56 11.78 -3.58
N LEU A 133 7.62 10.46 -3.41
CA LEU A 133 6.88 9.51 -4.25
C LEU A 133 5.37 9.73 -4.11
N PHE A 134 4.88 9.82 -2.87
CA PHE A 134 3.47 10.03 -2.59
C PHE A 134 2.96 11.32 -3.24
N ASP A 135 3.64 12.44 -3.05
CA ASP A 135 3.23 13.74 -3.59
C ASP A 135 3.13 13.72 -5.12
N LYS A 136 4.12 13.09 -5.78
CA LYS A 136 4.10 12.88 -7.24
C LYS A 136 2.90 12.05 -7.69
N LEU A 137 2.50 11.03 -6.92
CA LEU A 137 1.38 10.16 -7.26
C LEU A 137 0.03 10.82 -6.95
N SER A 138 -0.07 11.59 -5.87
CA SER A 138 -1.26 12.36 -5.48
C SER A 138 -1.66 13.43 -6.50
N GLU A 139 -0.74 13.86 -7.37
CA GLU A 139 -1.05 14.76 -8.49
C GLU A 139 -1.94 14.10 -9.57
N ARG A 140 -1.96 12.76 -9.65
CA ARG A 140 -2.68 12.02 -10.69
C ARG A 140 -4.20 12.03 -10.44
N ALA A 141 -4.98 12.14 -11.51
CA ALA A 141 -6.45 12.07 -11.43
C ALA A 141 -6.93 10.81 -10.70
N SER A 142 -6.34 9.64 -10.99
CA SER A 142 -6.67 8.38 -10.34
C SER A 142 -6.56 8.42 -8.81
N PHE A 143 -5.64 9.22 -8.25
CA PHE A 143 -5.52 9.42 -6.80
C PHE A 143 -6.44 10.53 -6.28
N LYS A 144 -6.52 11.67 -6.99
CA LYS A 144 -7.40 12.79 -6.62
C LYS A 144 -8.86 12.37 -6.51
N ASP A 145 -9.31 11.53 -7.45
CA ASP A 145 -10.70 11.09 -7.56
C ASP A 145 -11.06 9.96 -6.58
N THR A 146 -10.09 9.41 -5.85
CA THR A 146 -10.27 8.25 -4.97
C THR A 146 -9.79 8.47 -3.53
N LEU A 147 -9.62 9.74 -3.13
CA LEU A 147 -9.26 10.08 -1.76
C LEU A 147 -10.30 9.53 -0.76
N PRO A 148 -9.86 8.89 0.33
CA PRO A 148 -10.78 8.41 1.36
C PRO A 148 -11.46 9.61 2.06
N GLN A 149 -12.76 9.48 2.33
CA GLN A 149 -13.60 10.46 3.03
C GLN A 149 -13.88 10.03 4.46
#